data_AF-A0A933LPY9-F1
#
_entry.id   AF-A0A933LPY9-F1
#
_cell.length_a   1.000
_cell.length_b   1.000
_cell.length_c   1.000
_cell.angle_alpha   90.00
_cell.angle_beta   90.00
_cell.angle_gamma   90.00
#
_symmetry.space_group_name_H-M   'P 1'
#
loop_
_entity.id
_entity.type
_entity.pdbx_description
1 polymer ?
#
loop_
_entity_poly.entity_id
_entity_poly.type
_entity_poly.pdbx_seq_one_letter_code
_entity_poly.pdbx_strand_id
1 'polypeptide(L)'
;MDLLASAFDFLNPLKHFSQSEYVGLWNDLFNTFLAGFWGRLFASFSLALAFWCGVVRQKLPLAIVFFGLTLIFAYCGGAMKFVFWWLY
;
A
#
# COMPACT_ATOMS: atom_id res chain seq x y z
N MET A 1 32.37 -8.94 8.21
CA MET A 1 31.80 -7.79 7.47
C MET A 1 31.56 -8.13 6.00
N ASP A 2 32.38 -8.99 5.38
CA ASP A 2 32.27 -9.35 3.96
C ASP A 2 30.97 -10.10 3.59
N LEU A 3 30.43 -10.93 4.48
CA LEU A 3 29.20 -11.69 4.21
C LEU A 3 27.95 -10.81 4.11
N LEU A 4 27.92 -9.69 4.87
CA LEU A 4 26.86 -8.68 4.75
C LEU A 4 27.07 -7.84 3.49
N ALA A 5 28.30 -7.48 3.14
CA ALA A 5 28.59 -6.76 1.90
C ALA A 5 28.13 -7.55 0.67
N SER A 6 28.42 -8.86 0.61
CA SER A 6 27.95 -9.75 -0.46
C SER A 6 26.43 -9.92 -0.50
N ALA A 7 25.77 -9.95 0.66
CA ALA A 7 24.32 -10.02 0.74
C ALA A 7 23.65 -8.72 0.28
N PHE A 8 24.21 -7.56 0.63
CA PHE A 8 23.76 -6.25 0.14
C PHE A 8 24.01 -6.09 -1.37
N ASP A 9 25.11 -6.62 -1.90
CA ASP A 9 25.39 -6.62 -3.33
C ASP A 9 24.46 -7.55 -4.12
N PHE A 10 24.05 -8.67 -3.55
CA PHE A 10 23.03 -9.56 -4.14
C PHE A 10 21.64 -8.92 -4.11
N LEU A 11 21.31 -8.18 -3.06
CA LEU A 11 20.06 -7.45 -2.92
C LEU A 11 20.01 -6.13 -3.69
N ASN A 12 21.12 -5.70 -4.31
CA ASN A 12 21.17 -4.45 -5.06
C ASN A 12 20.42 -4.60 -6.40
N PRO A 13 19.19 -4.07 -6.53
CA PRO A 13 18.38 -4.28 -7.72
C PRO A 13 18.93 -3.53 -8.94
N LEU A 14 19.74 -2.48 -8.69
CA LEU A 14 20.39 -1.66 -9.72
C LEU A 14 21.42 -2.43 -10.57
N LYS A 15 21.85 -3.62 -10.12
CA LYS A 15 22.79 -4.46 -10.88
C LYS A 15 22.08 -5.32 -11.94
N HIS A 16 20.75 -5.50 -11.80
CA HIS A 16 19.95 -6.37 -12.66
C HIS A 16 18.86 -5.62 -13.43
N PHE A 17 18.40 -4.46 -12.94
CA PHE A 17 17.40 -3.62 -13.58
C PHE A 17 17.95 -2.24 -13.93
N SER A 18 17.57 -1.72 -15.10
CA SER A 18 17.76 -0.31 -15.39
C SER A 18 16.91 0.54 -14.43
N GLN A 19 17.38 1.76 -14.11
CA GLN A 19 16.66 2.67 -13.21
C GLN A 19 15.23 2.94 -13.71
N SER A 20 15.03 3.03 -15.02
CA SER A 20 13.71 3.21 -15.65
C SER A 20 12.79 2.01 -15.45
N GLU A 21 13.30 0.78 -15.56
CA GLU A 21 12.50 -0.43 -15.33
C GLU A 21 12.13 -0.58 -13.86
N TYR A 22 13.05 -0.27 -12.94
CA TYR A 22 12.77 -0.30 -11.51
C TYR A 22 11.63 0.67 -11.15
N VAL A 23 11.73 1.93 -11.61
CA VAL A 23 10.66 2.93 -11.37
C VAL A 23 9.34 2.49 -12.02
N GLY A 24 9.38 1.98 -13.25
CA GLY A 24 8.19 1.47 -13.94
C GLY A 24 7.49 0.36 -13.17
N LEU A 25 8.25 -0.65 -12.71
CA LEU A 25 7.73 -1.78 -11.94
C LEU A 25 7.07 -1.29 -10.64
N TRP A 26 7.72 -0.39 -9.90
CA TRP A 26 7.12 0.18 -8.69
C TRP A 26 5.88 0.99 -8.97
N ASN A 27 5.85 1.74 -10.07
CA ASN A 27 4.70 2.55 -10.46
C ASN A 27 3.50 1.68 -10.85
N ASP A 28 3.73 0.60 -11.59
CA ASP A 28 2.69 -0.37 -11.96
C ASP A 28 2.19 -1.16 -10.75
N LEU A 29 3.10 -1.55 -9.85
CA LEU A 29 2.76 -2.22 -8.60
C LEU A 29 1.89 -1.30 -7.73
N PHE A 30 2.29 -0.03 -7.55
CA PHE A 30 1.50 0.96 -6.81
C PHE A 30 0.15 1.22 -7.45
N ASN A 31 0.10 1.41 -8.78
CA ASN A 31 -1.15 1.63 -9.49
C ASN A 31 -2.09 0.43 -9.39
N THR A 32 -1.55 -0.79 -9.36
CA THR A 32 -2.35 -2.02 -9.25
C THR A 32 -2.82 -2.26 -7.83
N PHE A 33 -1.93 -2.17 -6.84
CA PHE A 33 -2.20 -2.51 -5.44
C PHE A 33 -2.90 -1.41 -4.65
N LEU A 34 -2.46 -0.15 -4.81
CA LEU A 34 -2.89 0.96 -3.96
C LEU A 34 -3.92 1.87 -4.65
N ALA A 35 -3.78 2.15 -5.94
CA ALA A 35 -4.70 3.01 -6.68
C ALA A 35 -5.74 2.25 -7.54
N GLY A 36 -5.58 0.93 -7.65
CA GLY A 36 -6.33 0.07 -8.56
C GLY A 36 -7.49 -0.69 -7.89
N PHE A 37 -7.86 -1.81 -8.51
CA PHE A 37 -8.90 -2.70 -8.02
C PHE A 37 -8.61 -3.22 -6.60
N TRP A 38 -7.34 -3.56 -6.33
CA TRP A 38 -6.93 -4.14 -5.06
C TRP A 38 -7.06 -3.17 -3.88
N GLY A 39 -6.75 -1.89 -4.08
CA GLY A 39 -6.91 -0.87 -3.03
C GLY A 39 -8.38 -0.75 -2.59
N ARG A 40 -9.30 -0.77 -3.55
CA ARG A 40 -10.76 -0.76 -3.29
C ARG A 40 -11.22 -2.07 -2.64
N LEU A 41 -10.67 -3.21 -3.05
CA LEU A 41 -10.97 -4.51 -2.47
C LEU A 41 -10.54 -4.56 -0.99
N PHE A 42 -9.30 -4.17 -0.68
CA PHE A 42 -8.78 -4.13 0.68
C PHE A 42 -9.54 -3.13 1.56
N ALA A 43 -9.86 -1.93 1.03
CA ALA A 43 -10.70 -0.97 1.75
C ALA A 43 -12.09 -1.57 2.07
N SER A 44 -12.75 -2.19 1.10
CA SER A 44 -14.07 -2.81 1.30
C SER A 44 -14.01 -3.95 2.32
N PHE A 45 -12.94 -4.76 2.29
CA PHE A 45 -12.74 -5.86 3.23
C PHE A 45 -12.45 -5.35 4.65
N SER A 46 -11.61 -4.32 4.80
CA SER A 46 -11.38 -3.64 6.08
C SER A 46 -12.65 -2.99 6.63
N LEU A 47 -13.50 -2.42 5.78
CA LEU A 47 -14.77 -1.84 6.19
C LEU A 47 -15.72 -2.93 6.72
N ALA A 48 -15.83 -4.05 5.99
CA ALA A 48 -16.64 -5.19 6.42
C ALA A 48 -16.15 -5.76 7.77
N LEU A 49 -14.83 -5.87 7.95
CA LEU A 49 -14.22 -6.26 9.22
C LEU A 49 -14.49 -5.25 10.35
N ALA A 50 -14.42 -3.95 10.06
CA ALA A 50 -14.74 -2.91 11.04
C ALA A 50 -16.19 -3.05 11.53
N PHE A 51 -17.14 -3.21 10.60
CA PHE A 51 -18.55 -3.45 10.93
C PHE A 51 -18.74 -4.76 11.69
N TRP A 52 -18.10 -5.85 11.27
CA TRP A 52 -18.20 -7.15 11.93
C TRP A 52 -17.65 -7.09 13.37
N CYS A 53 -16.47 -6.51 13.57
CA CYS A 53 -15.87 -6.35 14.90
C CYS A 53 -16.67 -5.39 15.79
N GLY A 54 -17.26 -4.34 15.21
CA GLY A 54 -18.11 -3.40 15.93
C GLY A 54 -19.43 -4.01 16.38
N VAL A 55 -20.15 -4.67 15.47
CA VAL A 55 -21.50 -5.18 15.69
C VAL A 55 -21.49 -6.55 16.38
N VAL A 56 -20.70 -7.50 15.88
CA VAL A 56 -20.75 -8.91 16.34
C VAL A 56 -19.86 -9.14 17.55
N ARG A 57 -18.67 -8.54 17.59
CA ARG A 57 -17.72 -8.73 18.70
C ARG A 57 -17.85 -7.69 19.80
N GLN A 58 -18.62 -6.61 19.57
CA GLN A 58 -18.73 -5.45 20.46
C GLN A 58 -17.36 -4.85 20.87
N LYS A 59 -16.32 -5.06 20.04
CA LYS A 59 -14.96 -4.54 20.28
C LYS A 59 -14.79 -3.25 19.49
N LEU A 60 -15.43 -2.19 19.97
CA LEU A 60 -15.38 -0.84 19.40
C LEU A 60 -13.95 -0.33 19.10
N PRO A 61 -12.95 -0.50 19.98
CA PRO A 61 -11.59 -0.03 19.70
C PRO A 61 -10.99 -0.67 18.45
N LEU A 62 -11.23 -1.97 18.26
CA LEU A 62 -10.71 -2.72 17.11
C LEU A 62 -11.43 -2.32 15.82
N ALA A 63 -12.73 -2.05 15.90
CA ALA A 63 -13.51 -1.53 14.78
C ALA A 63 -13.01 -0.15 14.32
N ILE A 64 -12.64 0.74 15.24
CA ILE A 64 -12.08 2.06 14.92
C ILE A 64 -10.74 1.91 14.18
N VAL A 65 -9.88 0.99 14.60
CA VAL A 65 -8.60 0.73 13.92
C VAL A 65 -8.83 0.24 12.48
N PHE A 66 -9.73 -0.73 12.27
CA PHE A 66 -10.06 -1.22 10.93
C PHE A 66 -10.76 -0.17 10.06
N PHE A 67 -11.59 0.69 10.66
CA PHE A 67 -12.19 1.81 9.97
C PHE A 67 -11.14 2.84 9.53
N GLY A 68 -10.16 3.16 10.39
CA GLY A 68 -9.02 4.01 10.03
C GLY A 68 -8.20 3.44 8.87
N LEU A 69 -7.89 2.14 8.91
CA LEU A 69 -7.22 1.44 7.81
C LEU A 69 -8.00 1.51 6.49
N THR A 70 -9.33 1.39 6.57
CA THR A 70 -10.21 1.55 5.41
C THR A 70 -10.03 2.92 4.76
N LEU A 71 -10.02 3.99 5.56
CA LEU A 71 -9.83 5.35 5.06
C LEU A 71 -8.46 5.52 4.41
N ILE A 72 -7.42 4.94 5.00
CA ILE A 72 -6.08 4.97 4.40
C ILE A 72 -6.10 4.30 3.04
N PHE A 73 -6.61 3.06 2.92
CA PHE A 73 -6.63 2.38 1.62
C PHE A 73 -7.56 3.03 0.60
N ALA A 74 -8.70 3.57 1.03
CA ALA A 74 -9.67 4.22 0.14
C ALA A 74 -9.14 5.56 -0.41
N TYR A 75 -8.45 6.35 0.43
CA TYR A 75 -8.07 7.71 0.08
C TYR A 75 -6.59 7.88 -0.27
N CYS A 76 -5.68 6.98 0.13
CA CYS A 76 -4.25 7.12 -0.16
C CYS A 76 -3.97 7.19 -1.68
N GLY A 77 -4.61 6.33 -2.48
CA GLY A 77 -4.47 6.37 -3.94
C GLY A 77 -5.00 7.66 -4.58
N GLY A 78 -6.08 8.23 -4.05
CA GLY A 78 -6.65 9.51 -4.52
C GLY A 78 -5.86 10.73 -4.05
N ALA A 79 -5.42 10.73 -2.79
CA ALA A 79 -4.63 11.80 -2.18
C ALA A 79 -3.26 11.92 -2.87
N MET A 80 -2.59 10.80 -3.15
CA MET A 80 -1.34 10.79 -3.90
C MET A 80 -1.53 11.38 -5.30
N LYS A 81 -2.58 10.98 -6.03
CA LYS A 81 -2.89 11.57 -7.35
C LYS A 81 -3.17 13.06 -7.28
N PHE A 82 -3.90 13.52 -6.26
CA PHE A 82 -4.20 14.93 -6.06
C PHE A 82 -2.95 15.76 -5.74
N VAL A 83 -2.07 15.25 -4.87
CA VAL A 83 -0.78 15.90 -4.54
C VAL A 83 0.12 15.97 -5.77
N PHE A 84 0.24 14.89 -6.54
CA PHE A 84 1.04 14.88 -7.77
C PHE A 84 0.46 15.77 -8.87
N TRP A 85 -0.87 15.88 -8.97
CA TRP A 85 -1.52 16.81 -9.91
C TRP A 85 -1.27 18.27 -9.56
N TRP A 86 -1.11 18.60 -8.28
CA TRP A 86 -0.81 19.98 -7.84
C TRP A 86 0.67 20.38 -8.03
N LEU A 87 1.55 19.40 -8.28
CA LEU A 87 3.00 19.58 -8.44
C LEU A 87 3.47 19.67 -9.91
N TYR A 88 2.55 19.60 -10.88
CA TYR A 88 2.81 19.71 -12.33
C TYR A 88 1.99 20.85 -12.93
#